data_AF-F5J1C9-F1
#
_entry.id   AF-F5J1C9-F1
#
_cell.length_a   1.000
_cell.length_b   1.000
_cell.length_c   1.000
_cell.angle_alpha   90.00
_cell.angle_beta   90.00
_cell.angle_gamma   90.00
#
_symmetry.space_group_name_H-M   'P 1'
#
loop_
_entity.id
_entity.type
_entity.pdbx_description
1 polymer ?
#
loop_
_entity_poly.entity_id
_entity_poly.type
_entity_poly.pdbx_seq_one_letter_code
_entity_poly.pdbx_strand_id
1 'polypeptide(L)'
;MKLAFLLTFILLVILFTACSSVDSDARKAAQLNKESIEYVKEGDLEEAERAYKEAQEILSRYKGTEKYDEFQTAYNTYMHGESPNN
;
A
#
# COMPACT_ATOMS: atom_id res chain seq x y z
N MET A 1 3.37 -22.27 -34.55
CA MET A 1 3.15 -23.12 -33.36
C MET A 1 4.07 -22.70 -32.21
N LYS A 2 5.38 -23.02 -32.23
CA LYS A 2 6.31 -22.74 -31.10
C LYS A 2 6.46 -21.26 -30.72
N LEU A 3 6.49 -20.35 -31.70
CA LEU A 3 6.63 -18.91 -31.47
C LEU A 3 5.36 -18.30 -30.84
N ALA A 4 4.18 -18.79 -31.23
CA ALA A 4 2.91 -18.36 -30.66
C ALA A 4 2.82 -18.77 -29.18
N PHE A 5 3.18 -20.01 -28.84
CA PHE A 5 3.24 -20.46 -27.44
C PHE A 5 4.24 -19.65 -26.59
N LEU A 6 5.39 -19.27 -27.15
CA LEU A 6 6.36 -18.44 -26.46
C LEU A 6 5.82 -17.02 -26.19
N LEU A 7 5.15 -16.43 -27.17
CA LEU A 7 4.52 -15.11 -27.03
C LEU A 7 3.35 -15.12 -26.04
N THR A 8 2.52 -16.18 -26.05
CA THR A 8 1.44 -16.35 -25.07
C THR A 8 2.01 -16.50 -23.64
N PHE A 9 3.13 -17.21 -23.48
CA PHE A 9 3.77 -17.39 -22.18
C PHE A 9 4.37 -16.08 -21.65
N ILE A 10 4.99 -15.27 -22.52
CA ILE A 10 5.49 -13.92 -22.16
C ILE A 10 4.33 -13.01 -21.76
N LEU A 11 3.21 -13.04 -22.49
CA LEU A 11 2.01 -12.24 -22.17
C LEU A 11 1.41 -12.63 -20.81
N LEU A 12 1.43 -13.92 -20.47
CA LEU A 12 0.96 -14.43 -19.18
C LEU A 12 1.84 -13.98 -18.01
N VAL A 13 3.17 -13.95 -18.18
CA VAL A 13 4.11 -13.54 -17.11
C VAL A 13 3.94 -12.06 -16.73
N ILE A 14 3.56 -11.19 -17.67
CA ILE A 14 3.32 -9.76 -17.40
C ILE A 14 2.08 -9.57 -16.50
N LEU A 15 1.08 -10.45 -16.59
CA LEU A 15 -0.16 -10.37 -15.82
C LEU A 15 0.00 -10.76 -14.34
N PHE A 16 1.10 -11.40 -13.93
CA PHE A 16 1.33 -11.85 -12.56
C PHE A 16 2.10 -10.85 -11.67
N THR A 17 2.39 -9.64 -12.16
CA THR A 17 3.06 -8.57 -11.38
C THR A 17 2.09 -7.60 -10.71
N ALA A 18 0.87 -8.05 -10.40
CA ALA A 18 -0.26 -7.22 -9.98
C ALA A 18 -0.14 -6.56 -8.59
N CYS A 19 1.02 -6.60 -7.94
CA CYS A 19 1.29 -5.74 -6.79
C CYS A 19 1.77 -4.39 -7.32
N SER A 20 0.86 -3.43 -7.46
CA SER A 20 1.25 -2.06 -7.80
C SER A 20 2.03 -1.45 -6.64
N SER A 21 2.99 -0.56 -6.94
CA SER A 21 3.67 0.22 -5.90
C SER A 21 2.69 1.01 -5.04
N VAL A 22 1.52 1.37 -5.59
CA VAL A 22 0.43 2.07 -4.91
C VAL A 22 -0.19 1.22 -3.80
N ASP A 23 -0.54 -0.04 -4.05
CA ASP A 23 -1.11 -0.94 -3.03
C ASP A 23 -0.12 -1.19 -1.89
N SER A 24 1.14 -1.45 -2.23
CA SER A 24 2.21 -1.69 -1.26
C SER A 24 2.45 -0.45 -0.37
N ASP A 25 2.52 0.73 -0.98
CA ASP A 25 2.67 1.99 -0.24
C ASP A 25 1.45 2.27 0.64
N ALA A 26 0.24 2.08 0.12
CA ALA A 26 -1.00 2.29 0.86
C ALA A 26 -1.10 1.37 2.08
N ARG A 27 -0.74 0.08 1.90
CA ARG A 27 -0.65 -0.91 2.99
C ARG A 27 0.36 -0.49 4.04
N LYS A 28 1.57 -0.09 3.62
CA LYS A 28 2.63 0.32 4.56
C LYS A 28 2.24 1.57 5.34
N ALA A 29 1.67 2.57 4.68
CA ALA A 29 1.19 3.78 5.35
C ALA A 29 0.07 3.49 6.35
N ALA A 30 -0.89 2.62 5.99
CA ALA A 30 -1.95 2.22 6.90
C ALA A 30 -1.40 1.44 8.11
N GLN A 31 -0.45 0.54 7.88
CA GLN A 31 0.23 -0.19 8.96
C GLN A 31 0.94 0.76 9.93
N LEU A 32 1.76 1.68 9.42
CA LEU A 32 2.48 2.67 10.24
C LEU A 32 1.53 3.56 11.06
N ASN A 33 0.40 3.99 10.49
CA ASN A 33 -0.58 4.77 11.25
C ASN A 33 -1.28 3.94 12.34
N LYS A 34 -1.52 2.64 12.11
CA LYS A 34 -2.03 1.74 13.16
C LYS A 34 -1.00 1.53 14.27
N GLU A 35 0.26 1.29 13.90
CA GLU A 35 1.38 1.18 14.86
C GLU A 35 1.50 2.45 15.70
N SER A 36 1.44 3.63 15.07
CA SER A 36 1.42 4.93 15.78
C SER A 36 0.30 5.02 16.81
N ILE A 37 -0.92 4.58 16.46
CA ILE A 37 -2.05 4.55 17.40
C ILE A 37 -1.80 3.60 18.58
N GLU A 38 -1.22 2.43 18.34
CA GLU A 38 -0.87 1.50 19.43
C GLU A 38 0.21 2.08 20.34
N TYR A 39 1.26 2.69 19.79
CA TYR A 39 2.28 3.38 20.58
C TYR A 39 1.71 4.51 21.44
N VAL A 40 0.74 5.28 20.92
CA VAL A 40 0.02 6.28 21.73
C VAL A 40 -0.71 5.64 22.92
N LYS A 41 -1.34 4.47 22.74
CA LYS A 41 -2.03 3.75 23.82
C LYS A 41 -1.06 3.21 24.87
N GLU A 42 0.13 2.80 24.44
CA GLU A 42 1.20 2.30 25.31
C GLU A 42 1.96 3.43 26.01
N GLY A 43 1.77 4.69 25.59
CA GLY A 43 2.46 5.86 26.11
C GLY A 43 3.84 6.11 25.48
N ASP A 44 4.20 5.36 24.43
CA ASP A 44 5.45 5.52 23.69
C ASP A 44 5.29 6.60 22.60
N LEU A 45 5.35 7.87 23.03
CA LEU A 45 5.06 8.99 22.15
C LEU A 45 6.15 9.23 21.08
N GLU A 46 7.39 8.82 21.34
CA GLU A 46 8.50 8.98 20.39
C GLU A 46 8.33 8.02 19.20
N GLU A 47 8.03 6.76 19.50
CA GLU A 47 7.72 5.75 18.48
C GLU A 47 6.44 6.09 17.71
N ALA A 48 5.42 6.59 18.42
CA ALA A 48 4.19 7.06 17.79
C ALA A 48 4.45 8.17 16.77
N GLU A 49 5.27 9.17 17.13
CA GLU A 49 5.61 10.28 16.24
C GLU A 49 6.42 9.80 15.03
N ARG A 50 7.40 8.91 15.25
CA ARG A 50 8.21 8.35 14.16
C ARG A 50 7.35 7.61 13.15
N ALA A 51 6.53 6.66 13.60
CA ALA A 51 5.66 5.88 12.74
C ALA A 51 4.65 6.78 11.98
N TYR A 52 4.08 7.78 12.65
CA TYR A 52 3.19 8.74 12.01
C TYR A 52 3.87 9.55 10.92
N LYS A 53 5.10 10.07 11.16
CA LYS A 53 5.86 10.83 10.16
C LYS A 53 6.17 9.98 8.93
N GLU A 54 6.62 8.75 9.11
CA GLU A 54 6.88 7.83 7.99
C GLU A 54 5.61 7.59 7.16
N ALA A 55 4.44 7.42 7.81
CA ALA A 55 3.18 7.31 7.10
C ALA A 55 2.86 8.59 6.30
N GLN A 56 3.04 9.77 6.91
CA GLN A 56 2.82 11.05 6.23
C GLN A 56 3.73 11.26 5.02
N GLU A 57 4.99 10.82 5.10
CA GLU A 57 5.91 10.86 3.96
C GLU A 57 5.36 10.06 2.79
N ILE A 58 4.88 8.84 3.03
CA ILE A 58 4.25 8.01 1.98
C ILE A 58 3.00 8.71 1.42
N LEU A 59 2.10 9.18 2.27
CA LEU A 59 0.87 9.89 1.86
C LEU A 59 1.19 11.11 0.98
N SER A 60 2.25 11.85 1.32
CA SER A 60 2.64 13.07 0.62
C SER A 60 3.06 12.81 -0.84
N ARG A 61 3.61 11.62 -1.14
CA ARG A 61 4.03 11.26 -2.51
C ARG A 61 2.87 11.16 -3.49
N TYR A 62 1.66 10.89 -3.00
CA TYR A 62 0.48 10.68 -3.84
C TYR A 62 -0.40 11.91 -3.95
N LYS A 63 -0.26 12.90 -3.05
CA LYS A 63 -1.09 14.10 -3.03
C LYS A 63 -0.95 14.89 -4.34
N GLY A 64 -2.09 15.11 -5.02
CA GLY A 64 -2.13 15.84 -6.29
C GLY A 64 -1.60 15.06 -7.50
N THR A 65 -1.29 13.78 -7.34
CA THR A 65 -0.95 12.88 -8.45
C THR A 65 -2.20 12.23 -9.03
N GLU A 66 -2.12 11.72 -10.25
CA GLU A 66 -3.17 10.92 -10.90
C GLU A 66 -3.48 9.62 -10.12
N LYS A 67 -2.56 9.19 -9.26
CA LYS A 67 -2.68 7.99 -8.42
C LYS A 67 -3.27 8.26 -7.04
N TYR A 68 -3.65 9.51 -6.75
CA TYR A 68 -4.18 9.88 -5.44
C TYR A 68 -5.41 9.07 -5.04
N ASP A 69 -6.41 8.98 -5.92
CA ASP A 69 -7.67 8.29 -5.62
C ASP A 69 -7.48 6.78 -5.44
N GLU A 70 -6.60 6.17 -6.26
CA GLU A 70 -6.22 4.75 -6.15
C GLU A 70 -5.54 4.48 -4.79
N PHE A 71 -4.55 5.30 -4.44
CA PHE A 71 -3.84 5.23 -3.16
C PHE A 71 -4.80 5.42 -1.99
N GLN A 72 -5.65 6.45 -2.02
CA GLN A 72 -6.56 6.78 -0.93
C GLN A 72 -7.59 5.68 -0.69
N THR A 73 -8.11 5.07 -1.76
CA THR A 73 -9.02 3.93 -1.69
C THR A 73 -8.34 2.75 -0.99
N ALA A 74 -7.17 2.32 -1.48
CA ALA A 74 -6.42 1.21 -0.90
C ALA A 74 -6.03 1.49 0.56
N TYR A 75 -5.54 2.70 0.86
CA TYR A 75 -5.16 3.11 2.21
C TYR A 75 -6.35 3.01 3.18
N ASN A 76 -7.53 3.50 2.78
CA ASN A 76 -8.74 3.44 3.58
C ASN A 76 -9.20 2.00 3.83
N THR A 77 -9.11 1.14 2.81
CA THR A 77 -9.38 -0.31 2.93
C THR A 77 -8.49 -0.95 4.00
N TYR A 78 -7.18 -0.69 3.95
CA TYR A 78 -6.25 -1.21 4.96
C TYR A 78 -6.46 -0.60 6.34
N MET A 79 -6.83 0.67 6.45
CA MET A 79 -7.09 1.32 7.74
C MET A 79 -8.32 0.76 8.46
N HIS A 80 -9.43 0.57 7.75
CA HIS A 80 -10.73 0.23 8.36
C HIS A 80 -11.09 -1.25 8.30
N GLY A 81 -10.30 -2.06 7.58
CA GLY A 81 -10.46 -3.51 7.58
C GLY A 81 -11.61 -3.98 6.69
N GLU A 82 -11.45 -3.83 5.37
CA GLU A 82 -11.80 -4.92 4.46
C GLU A 82 -10.48 -5.57 4.04
N SER A 83 -10.07 -6.61 4.74
CA SER A 83 -9.04 -7.51 4.19
C SER A 83 -9.67 -8.14 2.92
N PRO A 84 -9.05 -8.05 1.73
CA PRO A 84 -9.56 -8.72 0.52
C PRO A 84 -9.62 -10.25 0.63
N ASN A 85 -9.16 -10.79 1.76
CA ASN A 85 -9.13 -12.21 2.07
C ASN A 85 -9.84 -12.42 3.42
N ASN A 86 -11.16 -12.60 3.38
CA ASN A 86 -11.95 -13.36 4.36
C ASN A 86 -13.04 -14.10 3.57
#